data_AF-A0A9D9D2W9-F1
#
_entry.id   AF-A0A9D9D2W9-F1
#
_cell.length_a   1.000
_cell.length_b   1.000
_cell.length_c   1.000
_cell.angle_alpha   90.00
_cell.angle_beta   90.00
_cell.angle_gamma   90.00
#
_symmetry.space_group_name_H-M   'P 1'
#
loop_
_entity.id
_entity.type
_entity.pdbx_description
1 polymer ?
#
loop_
_entity_poly.entity_id
_entity_poly.type
_entity_poly.pdbx_seq_one_letter_code
_entity_poly.pdbx_strand_id
1 'polypeptide(L)'
;MFKVYVLKSLKDNYHYIGHTANLEKRLKEHNKGKVRSTKPHRPFKIIYTESYHNRSSAFKREMYLKSFVGNIWLRKKLKNLKIKLPHFKSSIIFHLG
;
A
#
# COMPACT_ATOMS: atom_id res chain seq x y z
N MET A 1 11.15 -0.42 15.06
CA MET A 1 10.87 -1.16 13.80
C MET A 1 9.77 -0.47 13.02
N PHE A 2 9.83 -0.53 11.69
CA PHE A 2 8.82 -0.01 10.77
C PHE A 2 8.19 -1.15 9.99
N LYS A 3 6.92 -1.01 9.62
CA LYS A 3 6.20 -1.95 8.75
C LYS A 3 5.79 -1.28 7.46
N VAL A 4 6.12 -1.88 6.33
CA VAL A 4 5.51 -1.58 5.04
C VAL A 4 4.25 -2.43 4.94
N TYR A 5 3.15 -1.86 4.46
CA TYR A 5 1.85 -2.53 4.43
C TYR A 5 1.07 -2.23 3.15
N VAL A 6 0.19 -3.15 2.80
CA VAL A 6 -0.80 -2.96 1.74
C VAL A 6 -2.20 -3.11 2.33
N LEU A 7 -3.00 -2.07 2.18
CA LEU A 7 -4.42 -2.07 2.51
C LEU A 7 -5.23 -2.37 1.27
N LYS A 8 -6.27 -3.19 1.42
CA LYS A 8 -7.27 -3.45 0.40
C LYS A 8 -8.60 -2.94 0.90
N SER A 9 -9.22 -2.07 0.09
CA SER A 9 -10.61 -1.68 0.28
C SER A 9 -11.50 -2.92 0.17
N LEU A 10 -12.46 -3.02 1.08
CA LEU A 10 -13.52 -4.02 1.05
C LEU A 10 -14.71 -3.58 0.21
N LYS A 11 -14.83 -2.26 -0.03
CA LYS A 11 -15.92 -1.67 -0.81
C LYS A 11 -15.64 -1.69 -2.30
N ASP A 12 -14.38 -1.52 -2.69
CA ASP A 12 -14.01 -1.32 -4.08
C ASP A 12 -12.65 -1.93 -4.44
N ASN A 13 -12.26 -1.67 -5.69
CA ASN A 13 -10.99 -2.05 -6.25
C ASN A 13 -9.88 -1.04 -5.96
N TYR A 14 -9.87 -0.44 -4.77
CA TYR A 14 -8.77 0.39 -4.32
C TYR A 14 -7.80 -0.38 -3.42
N HIS A 15 -6.51 -0.07 -3.53
CA HIS A 15 -5.49 -0.52 -2.60
C HIS A 15 -4.54 0.63 -2.29
N TYR A 16 -3.95 0.59 -1.09
CA TYR A 16 -3.03 1.61 -0.61
C TYR A 16 -1.75 0.95 -0.11
N ILE A 17 -0.60 1.53 -0.47
CA ILE A 17 0.72 1.08 -0.03
C ILE A 17 1.34 2.19 0.81
N GLY A 18 1.80 1.85 2.01
CA GLY A 18 2.44 2.80 2.91
C GLY A 18 3.39 2.12 3.90
N HIS A 19 4.12 2.91 4.68
CA HIS A 19 4.88 2.45 5.83
C HIS A 19 4.50 3.19 7.13
N THR A 20 4.72 2.56 8.28
CA THR A 20 4.44 3.14 9.60
C THR A 20 5.25 2.43 10.69
N ALA A 21 5.49 3.11 11.82
CA ALA A 21 6.02 2.48 13.04
C ALA A 21 4.93 1.73 13.82
N ASN A 22 3.65 2.12 13.67
CA ASN A 22 2.52 1.48 14.34
C ASN A 22 1.39 1.17 13.33
N LEU A 23 1.30 -0.11 12.96
CA LEU A 23 0.39 -0.60 11.92
C LEU A 23 -1.08 -0.59 12.35
N GLU A 24 -1.35 -0.96 13.60
CA GLU A 24 -2.72 -1.01 14.13
C GLU A 24 -3.34 0.38 14.24
N LYS A 25 -2.60 1.33 14.80
CA LYS A 25 -3.02 2.74 14.86
C LYS A 25 -3.31 3.25 13.45
N ARG A 26 -2.42 2.94 12.50
CA ARG A 26 -2.56 3.41 11.11
C ARG A 26 -3.79 2.81 10.42
N LEU A 27 -4.06 1.52 10.58
CA LEU A 27 -5.27 0.90 10.06
C LEU A 27 -6.53 1.55 10.65
N LYS A 28 -6.56 1.80 11.97
CA LYS A 28 -7.66 2.50 12.64
C LYS A 28 -7.86 3.91 12.07
N GLU A 29 -6.80 4.66 11.82
CA GLU A 29 -6.88 6.00 11.21
C GLU A 29 -7.48 5.98 9.81
N HIS A 30 -7.03 5.05 8.95
CA HIS A 30 -7.59 4.86 7.61
C HIS A 30 -9.07 4.52 7.69
N ASN A 31 -9.48 3.57 8.55
CA ASN A 31 -10.89 3.17 8.70
C ASN A 31 -11.77 4.24 9.37
N LYS A 32 -11.20 5.09 10.23
CA LYS A 32 -11.88 6.28 10.77
C LYS A 32 -11.99 7.43 9.77
N GLY A 33 -11.38 7.33 8.58
CA GLY A 33 -11.47 8.39 7.57
C GLY A 33 -10.60 9.60 7.84
N LYS A 34 -9.57 9.46 8.69
CA LYS A 34 -8.63 10.54 9.02
C LYS A 34 -7.65 10.87 7.88
N VAL A 35 -7.59 10.03 6.85
CA VAL A 35 -6.71 10.21 5.69
C VAL A 35 -7.56 10.56 4.47
N ARG A 36 -7.45 11.82 4.01
CA ARG A 36 -8.30 12.39 2.94
C ARG A 36 -8.35 11.52 1.68
N SER A 37 -7.21 11.06 1.17
CA SER A 37 -7.12 10.28 -0.07
C SER A 37 -7.73 8.88 0.04
N THR A 38 -7.71 8.27 1.22
CA THR A 38 -8.27 6.92 1.42
C THR A 38 -9.67 6.93 2.01
N LYS A 39 -10.14 8.06 2.54
CA LYS A 39 -11.47 8.21 3.17
C LYS A 39 -12.63 7.70 2.30
N PRO A 40 -12.66 7.90 0.96
CA PRO A 40 -13.74 7.40 0.10
C PRO A 40 -13.78 5.88 -0.07
N HIS A 41 -12.62 5.23 0.11
CA HIS A 41 -12.37 3.82 -0.19
C HIS A 41 -12.43 2.91 1.04
N ARG A 42 -12.95 3.42 2.16
CA ARG A 42 -13.15 2.63 3.38
C ARG A 42 -14.34 1.68 3.20
N PRO A 43 -14.40 0.56 3.95
CA PRO A 43 -13.43 0.11 4.94
C PRO A 43 -12.27 -0.69 4.33
N PHE A 44 -11.16 -0.75 5.06
CA PHE A 44 -9.91 -1.41 4.67
C PHE A 44 -9.57 -2.61 5.55
N LYS A 45 -8.97 -3.62 4.92
CA LYS A 45 -8.21 -4.69 5.60
C LYS A 45 -6.75 -4.68 5.18
N ILE A 46 -5.87 -5.17 6.05
CA ILE A 46 -4.48 -5.43 5.70
C ILE A 46 -4.43 -6.74 4.92
N ILE A 47 -3.72 -6.74 3.78
CA ILE A 47 -3.51 -7.94 2.97
C ILE A 47 -2.03 -8.31 2.81
N TYR A 48 -1.14 -7.41 3.20
CA TYR A 48 0.30 -7.63 3.11
C TYR A 48 1.05 -6.76 4.11
N THR A 49 2.12 -7.29 4.69
CA THR A 49 3.04 -6.55 5.56
C THR A 49 4.47 -7.08 5.48
N GLU A 50 5.45 -6.19 5.57
CA GLU A 50 6.87 -6.51 5.71
C GLU A 50 7.49 -5.66 6.82
N SER A 51 8.40 -6.22 7.60
CA SER A 51 9.07 -5.54 8.72
C SER A 51 10.48 -5.07 8.33
N TYR A 52 10.84 -3.89 8.78
CA TYR A 52 12.10 -3.21 8.51
C TYR A 52 12.67 -2.58 9.78
N HIS A 53 14.00 -2.56 9.89
CA HIS A 53 14.69 -2.06 11.08
C HIS A 53 14.50 -0.55 11.25
N ASN A 54 14.64 0.20 10.15
CA ASN A 54 14.62 1.66 10.15
C ASN A 54 13.62 2.23 9.13
N ARG A 55 13.31 3.51 9.26
CA ARG A 55 12.35 4.23 8.39
C ARG A 55 12.83 4.27 6.93
N SER A 56 14.13 4.49 6.72
CA SER A 56 14.71 4.66 5.38
C SER A 56 14.55 3.39 4.53
N SER A 57 14.84 2.22 5.09
CA SER A 57 14.66 0.92 4.42
C SER A 57 13.19 0.62 4.11
N ALA A 58 12.28 0.91 5.05
CA ALA A 58 10.84 0.79 4.83
C ALA A 58 10.35 1.73 3.71
N PHE A 59 10.85 2.97 3.68
CA PHE A 59 10.50 3.94 2.65
C PHE A 59 11.01 3.54 1.26
N LYS A 60 12.28 3.10 1.15
CA LYS A 60 12.83 2.56 -0.11
C LYS A 60 11.98 1.39 -0.63
N ARG A 61 11.53 0.52 0.27
CA ARG A 61 10.64 -0.58 -0.09
C ARG A 61 9.26 -0.10 -0.53
N GLU A 62 8.64 0.84 0.18
CA GLU A 62 7.36 1.42 -0.24
C GLU A 62 7.46 2.01 -1.65
N MET A 63 8.51 2.77 -1.94
CA MET A 63 8.76 3.36 -3.26
C MET A 63 8.94 2.28 -4.33
N TYR A 64 9.71 1.22 -4.03
CA TYR A 64 9.81 0.06 -4.90
C TYR A 64 8.43 -0.56 -5.18
N LEU A 65 7.62 -0.85 -4.17
CA LEU A 65 6.29 -1.46 -4.36
C LEU A 65 5.32 -0.56 -5.15
N LYS A 66 5.52 0.76 -5.13
CA LYS A 66 4.77 1.74 -5.93
C LYS A 66 5.29 1.88 -7.38
N SER A 67 6.52 1.46 -7.66
CA SER A 67 7.07 1.42 -9.02
C SER A 67 6.38 0.35 -9.88
N PHE A 68 6.54 0.43 -11.20
CA PHE A 68 5.99 -0.56 -12.13
C PHE A 68 6.49 -1.98 -11.83
N VAL A 69 7.82 -2.15 -11.73
CA VAL A 69 8.45 -3.45 -11.47
C VAL A 69 8.04 -4.01 -10.12
N GLY A 70 8.06 -3.20 -9.07
CA GLY A 70 7.66 -3.64 -7.74
C GLY A 70 6.16 -3.91 -7.62
N ASN A 71 5.32 -3.23 -8.41
CA ASN A 71 3.90 -3.54 -8.47
C ASN A 71 3.65 -4.92 -9.11
N ILE A 72 4.34 -5.25 -10.20
CA ILE A 72 4.28 -6.59 -10.81
C ILE A 72 4.71 -7.65 -9.79
N TRP A 73 5.82 -7.42 -9.09
CA TRP A 73 6.30 -8.30 -8.02
C TRP A 73 5.24 -8.51 -6.93
N LEU A 74 4.64 -7.41 -6.44
CA LEU A 74 3.63 -7.45 -5.39
C LEU A 74 2.39 -8.24 -5.82
N ARG A 75 1.95 -8.08 -7.08
CA ARG A 75 0.81 -8.80 -7.62
C ARG A 75 1.08 -10.29 -7.75
N LYS A 76 2.27 -10.68 -8.21
CA LYS A 76 2.69 -12.09 -8.23
C LYS A 76 2.73 -12.67 -6.82
N LYS A 77 3.30 -11.94 -5.87
CA LYS A 77 3.35 -12.34 -4.45
C LYS A 77 1.95 -12.56 -3.88
N LEU A 78 1.02 -11.63 -4.11
CA LEU A 78 -0.33 -11.71 -3.60
C LEU A 78 -1.18 -12.77 -4.30
N LYS A 79 -0.99 -13.00 -5.61
CA LYS A 79 -1.62 -14.11 -6.33
C LYS A 79 -1.23 -15.45 -5.71
N ASN A 80 0.04 -15.64 -5.36
CA ASN A 80 0.52 -16.84 -4.68
C ASN A 80 -0.10 -16.98 -3.27
N LEU A 81 -0.39 -15.87 -2.61
CA LEU A 81 -1.14 -15.82 -1.34
C LEU A 81 -2.67 -15.88 -1.53
N LYS A 82 -3.16 -16.14 -2.76
CA LYS A 82 -4.58 -16.18 -3.15
C LYS A 82 -5.34 -14.85 -2.91
N ILE A 83 -4.64 -13.72 -2.97
CA ILE A 83 -5.19 -12.36 -2.78
C ILE A 83 -5.17 -11.60 -4.13
N LYS A 84 -6.28 -10.96 -4.51
CA LYS A 84 -6.40 -10.21 -5.78
C LYS A 84 -6.14 -8.70 -5.57
N LEU A 85 -5.19 -8.13 -6.35
CA LEU A 85 -4.95 -6.68 -6.45
C LEU A 85 -5.47 -6.08 -7.77
N PRO A 86 -6.13 -4.92 -7.70
CA PRO A 86 -6.57 -4.18 -8.87
C PRO A 86 -5.42 -3.43 -9.56
N HIS A 87 -5.58 -3.13 -10.86
CA HIS A 87 -4.59 -2.41 -11.68
C HIS A 87 -4.44 -0.95 -11.20
N PHE A 88 -3.20 -0.52 -10.97
CA PHE A 88 -2.90 0.90 -10.75
C PHE A 88 -2.71 1.57 -12.12
N LYS A 89 -3.50 2.61 -12.43
CA LYS A 89 -3.24 3.46 -13.61
C LYS A 89 -2.00 4.30 -13.29
N SER A 90 -0.89 4.00 -13.96
CA SER A 90 0.36 4.75 -13.86
C SER A 90 0.22 6.10 -14.56
N SER A 91 -0.29 7.10 -13.85
CA SER A 91 -0.16 8.51 -14.24
C SER A 91 1.17 9.04 -13.72
N ILE A 92 2.28 8.53 -14.26
CA ILE A 92 3.56 9.25 -14.24
C ILE A 92 3.66 9.88 -15.62
N ILE A 93 3.21 11.12 -15.71
CA ILE A 93 3.56 11.98 -16.82
C ILE A 93 4.91 12.57 -16.44
N PHE A 94 5.98 12.08 -17.05
CA PHE A 94 7.22 12.85 -17.14
C PHE A 94 6.93 14.05 -18.04
N HIS A 95 6.54 15.19 -17.47
CA HIS A 95 6.79 16.46 -18.13
C HIS A 95 8.26 16.78 -17.87
N LEU A 96 9.11 16.37 -18.81
CA LEU A 96 10.39 17.02 -19.01
C LEU A 96 10.08 18.35 -19.72
N GLY A 97 10.16 19.44 -18.97
CA GLY A 97 10.32 20.78 -19.50
C GLY A 97 11.78 21.17 -19.51
#